data_AF-A0A955S6Z5-F1
#
_entry.id   AF-A0A955S6Z5-F1
#
_cell.length_a   1.000
_cell.length_b   1.000
_cell.length_c   1.000
_cell.angle_alpha   90.00
_cell.angle_beta   90.00
_cell.angle_gamma   90.00
#
_symmetry.space_group_name_H-M   'P 1'
#
loop_
_entity.id
_entity.type
_entity.pdbx_description
1 polymer ?
#
loop_
_entity_poly.entity_id
_entity_poly.type
_entity_poly.pdbx_seq_one_letter_code
_entity_poly.pdbx_strand_id
1 'polypeptide(L)'
;MKKSLVLTIAVLALSSAPAFAHCGTCGIGEAKGSKMMDKENWMKEKMDKMSEELGLSPEQVTQVEGIMKTKMEKKKAVHDEAENKMEEIKAEYKESLKGVLTPEQLEKYEAMKDEKGSMKGSMKDGKKGSDHEHKGSDHEHKGSH
;
A
#
# COMPACT_ATOMS: atom_id res chain seq x y z
N MET A 1 -45.61 -32.61 -26.05
CA MET A 1 -45.20 -33.99 -25.68
C MET A 1 -44.00 -34.39 -26.51
N LYS A 2 -43.04 -35.05 -25.85
CA LYS A 2 -41.83 -35.73 -26.38
C LYS A 2 -40.62 -34.80 -26.57
N LYS A 3 -39.43 -35.03 -26.02
CA LYS A 3 -38.85 -36.00 -25.07
C LYS A 3 -37.58 -35.31 -24.53
N SER A 4 -37.33 -35.43 -23.23
CA SER A 4 -36.10 -35.01 -22.56
C SER A 4 -34.86 -35.61 -23.20
N LEU A 5 -33.77 -34.84 -23.24
CA LEU A 5 -32.42 -35.41 -23.25
C LEU A 5 -31.49 -34.51 -22.41
N VAL A 6 -31.35 -34.94 -21.17
CA VAL A 6 -30.28 -34.53 -20.24
C VAL A 6 -29.01 -35.23 -20.71
N LEU A 7 -27.94 -34.48 -20.90
CA LEU A 7 -26.59 -35.05 -21.07
C LEU A 7 -25.63 -34.24 -20.20
N THR A 8 -25.29 -34.83 -19.07
CA THR A 8 -24.37 -34.34 -18.05
C THR A 8 -22.90 -34.57 -18.43
N ILE A 9 -22.12 -33.50 -18.26
CA ILE A 9 -20.72 -33.42 -17.78
C ILE A 9 -19.60 -33.97 -18.68
N ALA A 10 -18.78 -33.04 -19.16
CA ALA A 10 -17.33 -33.24 -19.29
C ALA A 10 -16.62 -31.94 -18.86
N VAL A 11 -16.23 -31.86 -17.59
CA VAL A 11 -15.24 -30.89 -17.12
C VAL A 11 -13.87 -31.38 -17.58
N LEU A 12 -13.30 -30.70 -18.57
CA LEU A 12 -11.90 -30.85 -18.95
C LEU A 12 -11.17 -29.54 -18.61
N ALA A 13 -10.50 -29.57 -17.47
CA ALA A 13 -9.52 -28.59 -17.08
C ALA A 13 -8.27 -28.74 -17.97
N LEU A 14 -7.97 -27.72 -18.77
CA LEU A 14 -6.59 -27.45 -19.19
C LEU A 14 -6.27 -25.98 -18.93
N SER A 15 -5.58 -25.82 -17.81
CA SER A 15 -4.77 -24.68 -17.41
C SER A 15 -3.79 -24.27 -18.52
N SER A 16 -3.97 -23.08 -19.07
CA SER A 16 -2.88 -22.29 -19.66
C SER A 16 -2.89 -20.92 -18.99
N ALA A 17 -2.01 -20.77 -18.01
CA ALA A 17 -1.79 -19.49 -17.33
C ALA A 17 -0.87 -18.63 -18.20
N PRO A 18 -1.27 -17.43 -18.65
CA PRO A 18 -0.31 -16.42 -19.07
C PRO A 18 0.43 -15.93 -17.82
N ALA A 19 1.73 -16.22 -17.76
CA ALA A 19 2.65 -15.63 -16.82
C ALA A 19 2.83 -14.14 -17.16
N PHE A 20 1.93 -13.29 -16.66
CA PHE A 20 2.18 -11.85 -16.62
C PHE A 20 3.11 -11.53 -15.45
N ALA A 21 4.41 -11.75 -15.69
CA ALA A 21 5.44 -10.98 -15.05
C ALA A 21 5.53 -9.62 -15.74
N HIS A 22 4.71 -8.66 -15.30
CA HIS A 22 5.02 -7.25 -15.52
C HIS A 22 4.70 -6.46 -14.25
N CYS A 23 5.80 -6.09 -13.60
CA CYS A 23 5.90 -5.05 -12.60
C CYS A 23 5.16 -3.80 -13.09
N GLY A 24 4.01 -3.47 -12.49
CA GLY A 24 3.22 -2.30 -12.93
C GLY A 24 2.25 -1.73 -11.90
N THR A 25 2.13 -2.32 -10.70
CA THR A 25 1.27 -1.76 -9.64
C THR A 25 2.02 -1.63 -8.32
N CYS A 26 3.20 -0.99 -8.38
CA CYS A 26 3.75 -0.35 -7.20
C CYS A 26 2.86 0.84 -6.83
N GLY A 27 1.89 0.58 -5.95
CA GLY A 27 1.37 1.55 -5.00
C GLY A 27 0.27 2.47 -5.48
N ILE A 28 -0.97 2.00 -5.50
CA ILE A 28 -2.11 2.84 -5.12
C ILE A 28 -3.05 2.00 -4.26
N GLY A 29 -3.00 2.22 -2.95
CA GLY A 29 -3.93 1.66 -1.98
C GLY A 29 -3.93 2.55 -0.76
N GLU A 30 -4.96 3.39 -0.67
CA GLU A 30 -5.27 4.28 0.45
C GLU A 30 -5.10 3.55 1.78
N ALA A 31 -4.17 4.07 2.59
CA ALA A 31 -3.94 3.64 3.95
C ALA A 31 -4.99 4.27 4.87
N LYS A 32 -6.21 3.72 4.93
CA LYS A 32 -7.12 4.05 6.03
C LYS A 32 -6.65 3.31 7.29
N GLY A 33 -6.19 4.07 8.28
CA GLY A 33 -5.96 3.58 9.64
C GLY A 33 -4.54 3.16 9.99
N SER A 34 -3.51 3.89 9.56
CA SER A 34 -2.34 4.00 10.45
C SER A 34 -2.82 4.81 11.65
N LYS A 35 -2.71 4.24 12.87
CA LYS A 35 -2.69 4.99 14.13
C LYS A 35 -2.05 6.34 13.82
N MET A 36 -2.81 7.43 14.00
CA MET A 36 -2.34 8.79 13.78
C MET A 36 -1.14 8.92 14.70
N MET A 37 0.05 8.62 14.18
CA MET A 37 1.29 8.94 14.84
C MET A 37 1.14 10.43 15.03
N ASP A 38 1.09 10.86 16.29
CA ASP A 38 0.87 12.25 16.64
C ASP A 38 1.79 13.08 15.73
N LYS A 39 1.16 13.81 14.80
CA LYS A 39 1.86 14.42 13.67
C LYS A 39 2.87 15.44 14.19
N GLU A 40 2.58 16.02 15.35
CA GLU A 40 3.45 16.95 16.05
C GLU A 40 4.64 16.20 16.65
N ASN A 41 4.42 15.07 17.32
CA ASN A 41 5.51 14.23 17.82
C ASN A 41 6.40 13.69 16.70
N TRP A 42 5.82 13.24 15.57
CA TRP A 42 6.60 12.79 14.42
C TRP A 42 7.46 13.91 13.83
N MET A 43 6.89 15.12 13.68
CA MET A 43 7.63 16.28 13.19
C MET A 43 8.78 16.62 14.12
N LYS A 44 8.52 16.61 15.43
CA LYS A 44 9.52 16.90 16.47
C LYS A 44 10.66 15.89 16.45
N GLU A 45 10.37 14.59 16.49
CA GLU A 45 11.39 13.53 16.41
C GLU A 45 12.23 13.65 15.14
N LYS A 46 11.60 13.99 14.00
CA LYS A 46 12.32 14.17 12.76
C LYS A 46 13.23 15.40 12.77
N MET A 47 12.78 16.47 13.43
CA MET A 47 13.53 17.71 13.55
C MET A 47 14.71 17.57 14.50
N ASP A 48 14.50 16.92 15.65
CA ASP A 48 15.54 16.61 16.64
C ASP A 48 16.64 15.79 15.99
N LYS A 49 16.26 14.71 15.27
CA LYS A 49 17.21 13.86 14.55
C LYS A 49 17.99 14.64 13.48
N MET A 50 17.32 15.50 12.71
CA MET A 50 17.98 16.28 11.66
C MET A 50 18.92 17.33 12.25
N SER A 51 18.54 17.91 13.38
CA SER A 51 19.35 18.90 14.10
C SER A 51 20.62 18.27 14.66
N GLU A 52 20.51 17.07 15.23
CA GLU A 52 21.65 16.30 15.75
C GLU A 52 22.58 15.82 14.63
N GLU A 53 22.04 15.16 13.60
CA GLU A 53 22.85 14.57 12.53
C GLU A 53 23.56 15.62 11.66
N LEU A 54 22.97 16.82 11.51
CA LEU A 54 23.50 17.87 10.64
C LEU A 54 24.11 19.06 11.41
N GLY A 55 24.03 19.07 12.75
CA GLY A 55 24.53 20.17 13.58
C GLY A 55 23.84 21.51 13.27
N LEU A 56 22.51 21.51 13.15
CA LEU A 56 21.77 22.71 12.75
C LEU A 56 21.79 23.79 13.85
N SER A 57 21.96 25.05 13.46
CA SER A 57 21.80 26.19 14.35
C SER A 57 20.31 26.44 14.70
N PRO A 58 19.99 27.15 15.80
CA PRO A 58 18.61 27.46 16.16
C PRO A 58 17.82 28.19 15.05
N GLU A 59 18.50 29.06 14.32
CA GLU A 59 17.90 29.78 13.19
C GLU A 59 17.59 28.84 12.02
N GLN A 60 18.51 27.92 11.70
CA GLN A 60 18.31 26.90 10.67
C GLN A 60 17.16 25.95 11.05
N VAL A 61 17.05 25.59 12.34
CA VAL A 61 15.98 24.73 12.83
C VAL A 61 14.60 25.35 12.54
N THR A 62 14.43 26.63 12.86
CA THR A 62 13.18 27.36 12.63
C THR A 62 12.83 27.43 11.13
N GLN A 63 13.82 27.66 10.27
CA GLN A 63 13.61 27.68 8.82
C GLN A 63 13.19 26.30 8.27
N VAL A 64 13.86 25.23 8.71
CA VAL A 64 13.57 23.86 8.27
C VAL A 64 12.18 23.41 8.76
N GLU A 65 11.80 23.74 9.99
CA GLU A 65 10.45 23.47 10.49
C GLU A 65 9.37 24.11 9.61
N GLY A 66 9.56 25.37 9.19
CA GLY A 66 8.68 26.06 8.27
C GLY A 66 8.56 25.32 6.93
N ILE A 67 9.70 24.93 6.33
CA ILE A 67 9.75 24.17 5.08
C ILE A 67 9.00 22.83 5.22
N MET A 68 9.20 22.12 6.34
CA MET A 68 8.54 20.85 6.59
C MET A 68 7.02 21.01 6.76
N LYS A 69 6.55 22.04 7.47
CA LYS A 69 5.11 22.33 7.61
C LYS A 69 4.47 22.57 6.24
N THR A 70 5.04 23.45 5.42
CA THR A 70 4.55 23.72 4.06
C THR A 70 4.56 22.46 3.18
N LYS A 71 5.60 21.63 3.28
CA LYS A 71 5.67 20.34 2.57
C LYS A 71 4.52 19.40 2.97
N MET A 72 4.22 19.32 4.27
CA MET A 72 3.15 18.46 4.77
C MET A 72 1.76 18.94 4.32
N GLU A 73 1.54 20.26 4.29
CA GLU A 73 0.31 20.85 3.75
C GLU A 73 0.13 20.54 2.26
N LYS A 74 1.18 20.76 1.46
CA LYS A 74 1.15 20.43 0.02
C LYS A 74 0.90 18.94 -0.22
N LYS A 75 1.55 18.07 0.54
CA LYS A 75 1.31 16.63 0.47
C LYS A 75 -0.13 16.27 0.83
N LYS A 76 -0.69 16.91 1.87
CA LYS A 76 -2.09 16.68 2.25
C LYS A 76 -3.03 17.08 1.12
N ALA A 77 -2.84 18.25 0.52
CA ALA A 77 -3.67 18.69 -0.60
C ALA A 77 -3.63 17.70 -1.77
N VAL A 78 -2.44 17.25 -2.16
CA VAL A 78 -2.28 16.25 -3.23
C VAL A 78 -2.92 14.91 -2.86
N HIS A 79 -2.79 14.48 -1.61
CA HIS A 79 -3.41 13.24 -1.13
C HIS A 79 -4.94 13.34 -1.19
N ASP A 80 -5.52 14.43 -0.69
CA ASP A 80 -6.96 14.64 -0.66
C ASP A 80 -7.52 14.71 -2.10
N GLU A 81 -6.82 15.37 -3.04
CA GLU A 81 -7.19 15.37 -4.46
C GLU A 81 -7.11 13.96 -5.08
N ALA A 82 -6.05 13.22 -4.78
CA ALA A 82 -5.86 11.87 -5.29
C ALA A 82 -6.89 10.88 -4.73
N GLU A 83 -7.27 11.00 -3.44
CA GLU A 83 -8.33 10.19 -2.83
C GLU A 83 -9.65 10.39 -3.58
N ASN A 84 -10.06 11.64 -3.79
CA ASN A 84 -11.29 11.95 -4.52
C ASN A 84 -11.30 11.36 -5.94
N LYS A 85 -10.24 11.58 -6.72
CA LYS A 85 -10.12 11.01 -8.08
C LYS A 85 -10.14 9.48 -8.05
N MET A 86 -9.53 8.88 -7.04
CA MET A 86 -9.51 7.43 -6.90
C MET A 86 -10.89 6.87 -6.56
N GLU A 87 -11.69 7.58 -5.76
CA GLU A 87 -13.09 7.22 -5.49
C GLU A 87 -13.95 7.30 -6.75
N GLU A 88 -13.78 8.36 -7.56
CA GLU A 88 -14.46 8.50 -8.86
C GLU A 88 -14.13 7.33 -9.80
N ILE A 89 -12.84 7.04 -9.99
CA ILE A 89 -12.38 5.91 -10.83
C ILE A 89 -12.93 4.58 -10.33
N LYS A 90 -12.96 4.35 -9.00
CA LYS A 90 -13.55 3.14 -8.42
C LYS A 90 -15.05 3.04 -8.72
N ALA A 91 -15.77 4.16 -8.68
CA ALA A 91 -17.20 4.20 -8.97
C ALA A 91 -17.49 3.89 -10.45
N GLU A 92 -16.78 4.55 -11.37
CA GLU A 92 -16.89 4.32 -12.82
C GLU A 92 -16.56 2.87 -13.19
N TYR A 93 -15.51 2.30 -12.59
CA TYR A 93 -15.15 0.91 -12.78
C TYR A 93 -16.25 -0.05 -12.29
N LYS A 94 -16.84 0.23 -11.12
CA LYS A 94 -17.96 -0.58 -10.59
C LYS A 94 -19.20 -0.49 -11.48
N GLU A 95 -19.48 0.67 -12.05
CA GLU A 95 -20.57 0.84 -13.00
C GLU A 95 -20.33 0.05 -14.29
N SER A 96 -19.10 0.10 -14.82
CA SER A 96 -18.71 -0.67 -16.00
C SER A 96 -18.84 -2.18 -15.76
N LEU A 97 -18.52 -2.67 -14.56
CA LEU A 97 -18.71 -4.08 -14.19
C LEU A 97 -20.17 -4.51 -14.17
N LYS A 98 -21.09 -3.64 -13.71
CA LYS A 98 -22.54 -3.95 -13.72
C LYS A 98 -23.09 -4.17 -15.13
N GLY A 99 -22.45 -3.60 -16.16
CA GLY A 99 -22.82 -3.81 -17.55
C GLY A 99 -22.44 -5.18 -18.11
N VAL A 100 -21.50 -5.89 -17.48
CA VAL A 100 -20.94 -7.16 -17.98
C VAL A 100 -21.26 -8.34 -17.05
N LEU A 101 -21.32 -8.09 -15.74
CA LEU A 101 -21.54 -9.13 -14.74
C LEU A 101 -23.02 -9.26 -14.37
N THR A 102 -23.44 -10.48 -14.06
CA THR A 102 -24.74 -10.69 -13.40
C THR A 102 -24.71 -10.18 -11.95
N PRO A 103 -25.88 -9.91 -11.32
CA PRO A 103 -25.92 -9.48 -9.92
C PRO A 103 -25.19 -10.43 -8.96
N GLU A 104 -25.36 -11.73 -9.13
CA GLU A 104 -24.69 -12.76 -8.31
C GLU A 104 -23.17 -12.77 -8.50
N GLN A 105 -22.69 -12.53 -9.71
CA GLN A 105 -21.25 -12.43 -10.00
C GLN A 105 -20.63 -11.17 -9.39
N LEU A 106 -21.36 -10.06 -9.39
CA LEU A 106 -20.93 -8.81 -8.79
C LEU A 106 -20.81 -8.93 -7.27
N GLU A 107 -21.79 -9.54 -6.62
CA GLU A 107 -21.77 -9.78 -5.16
C GLU A 107 -20.56 -10.65 -4.77
N LYS A 108 -20.29 -11.72 -5.53
CA LYS A 108 -19.10 -12.55 -5.33
C LYS A 108 -17.81 -11.76 -5.55
N TYR A 109 -17.77 -10.86 -6.53
CA TYR A 109 -16.62 -10.00 -6.79
C TYR A 109 -16.35 -9.03 -5.64
N GLU A 110 -17.38 -8.43 -5.05
CA GLU A 110 -17.27 -7.55 -3.90
C GLU A 110 -16.74 -8.30 -2.67
N ALA A 111 -17.27 -9.50 -2.39
CA ALA A 111 -16.78 -10.35 -1.31
C ALA A 111 -15.29 -10.73 -1.46
N MET A 112 -14.84 -11.05 -2.68
CA MET A 112 -13.41 -11.33 -2.96
C MET A 112 -12.52 -10.11 -2.72
N LYS A 113 -13.03 -8.90 -2.97
CA LYS A 113 -12.28 -7.65 -2.74
C LYS A 113 -12.10 -7.38 -1.24
N ASP A 114 -13.14 -7.59 -0.45
CA ASP A 114 -13.12 -7.34 0.99
C ASP A 114 -12.22 -8.33 1.74
N GLU A 115 -12.20 -9.60 1.33
CA GLU A 115 -11.29 -10.62 1.86
C GLU A 115 -9.81 -10.29 1.58
N LYS A 116 -9.51 -9.82 0.36
CA LYS A 116 -8.15 -9.40 0.01
C LYS A 116 -7.72 -8.11 0.72
N GLY A 117 -8.69 -7.25 1.08
CA GLY A 117 -8.48 -6.08 1.93
C GLY A 117 -8.14 -6.45 3.38
N SER A 118 -8.80 -7.47 3.94
CA SER A 118 -8.61 -7.89 5.33
C SER A 118 -7.29 -8.64 5.58
N MET A 119 -6.78 -9.40 4.59
CA MET A 119 -5.51 -10.13 4.69
C MET A 119 -4.26 -9.22 4.76
N LYS A 120 -4.37 -7.95 4.32
CA LYS A 120 -3.28 -6.96 4.39
C LYS A 120 -3.11 -6.36 5.80
N GLY A 121 -4.12 -6.47 6.67
CA GLY A 121 -4.07 -6.01 8.06
C GLY A 121 -3.33 -6.96 9.00
N SER A 122 -3.49 -8.28 8.82
CA SER A 122 -3.00 -9.32 9.73
C SER A 122 -1.50 -9.59 9.66
N MET A 123 -0.80 -9.10 8.63
CA MET A 123 0.66 -9.29 8.48
C MET A 123 1.48 -8.23 9.24
N LYS A 124 0.84 -7.20 9.81
CA LYS A 124 1.51 -6.11 10.55
C LYS A 124 1.73 -6.43 12.03
N ASP A 125 1.01 -7.41 12.59
CA ASP A 125 1.17 -7.87 13.97
C ASP A 125 2.19 -9.00 14.14
N GLY A 126 2.72 -9.56 13.04
CA GLY A 126 3.70 -10.67 13.07
C GLY A 126 5.18 -10.27 13.08
N LYS A 127 5.52 -8.98 13.01
CA LYS A 127 6.92 -8.52 12.92
C LYS A 127 7.31 -7.59 14.07
N LYS A 128 7.11 -8.07 15.29
CA LYS A 128 7.75 -7.55 16.51
C LYS A 128 8.43 -8.74 17.20
N GLY A 129 9.61 -9.11 16.71
CA GLY A 129 10.37 -10.25 17.23
C GLY A 129 11.13 -11.02 16.15
N SER A 130 12.02 -10.35 15.42
CA SER A 130 13.13 -11.03 14.77
C SER A 130 14.25 -10.02 14.70
N ASP A 131 15.06 -10.05 15.75
CA ASP A 131 16.42 -9.54 15.76
C ASP A 131 17.13 -10.15 14.56
N HIS A 132 17.11 -9.43 13.43
CA HIS A 132 18.13 -9.65 12.42
C HIS A 132 19.38 -9.01 13.00
N GLU A 133 20.14 -9.80 13.76
CA GLU A 133 21.57 -9.58 13.98
C GLU A 133 22.18 -9.35 12.60
N HIS A 134 22.40 -8.08 12.27
CA HIS A 134 23.35 -7.73 11.24
C HIS A 134 24.70 -8.06 11.87
N LYS A 135 25.14 -9.31 11.72
CA LYS A 135 26.56 -9.65 11.89
C LYS A 135 27.31 -8.77 10.92
N GLY A 136 27.86 -7.68 11.44
CA GLY A 136 28.85 -6.89 10.76
C GLY A 136 29.98 -7.84 10.42
N SER A 137 30.16 -8.09 9.13
CA SER A 137 31.42 -8.68 8.68
C SER A 137 32.49 -7.67 9.02
N ASP A 138 33.36 -8.03 9.96
CA ASP A 138 34.59 -7.34 10.27
C ASP A 138 35.34 -7.05 8.96
N HIS A 139 35.30 -5.80 8.49
CA HIS A 139 36.23 -5.35 7.49
C HIS A 139 37.50 -4.94 8.24
N GLU A 140 38.36 -5.94 8.47
CA GLU A 140 39.73 -5.73 8.93
C GLU A 140 40.43 -4.76 7.96
N HIS A 141 40.66 -3.52 8.41
CA HIS A 141 41.56 -2.60 7.71
C HIS A 141 43.00 -2.99 8.06
N LYS A 142 43.49 -4.08 7.44
CA LYS A 142 44.92 -4.43 7.49
C LYS A 142 45.67 -3.67 6.40
N GLY A 143 46.37 -2.63 6.85
CA GLY A 143 47.74 -2.23 6.47
C GLY A 143 48.08 -1.95 5.00
N SER A 144 48.67 -0.78 4.73
CA SER A 144 50.13 -0.70 4.57
C SER A 144 50.59 0.71 4.18
N HIS A 145 51.62 1.15 4.90
CA HIS A 145 52.75 2.00 4.50
C HIS A 145 52.52 3.32 3.76
#